data_AF-A0A2V5P9C3-F1
#
_entry.id   AF-A0A2V5P9C3-F1
#
_cell.length_a   1.000
_cell.length_b   1.000
_cell.length_c   1.000
_cell.angle_alpha   90.00
_cell.angle_beta   90.00
_cell.angle_gamma   90.00
#
_symmetry.space_group_name_H-M   'P 1'
#
loop_
_entity.id
_entity.type
_entity.pdbx_description
1 polymer ?
#
loop_
_entity_poly.entity_id
_entity_poly.type
_entity_poly.pdbx_seq_one_letter_code
_entity_poly.pdbx_strand_id
1 'polypeptide(L)' 'AIQLSCIRSSNSLVLSWPAAASSFVLESASRLTPPTTWTTVTNPPPQLVGDQKRVIVGLTNSSRFFRLRAQGP' A
#
# COMPACT_ATOMS: atom_id res chain seq x y z
N ALA A 1 -5.44 15.00 7.23
CA ALA A 1 -5.73 14.31 5.96
C ALA A 1 -4.98 12.98 5.93
N ILE A 2 -5.56 11.92 5.37
CA ILE A 2 -4.89 10.62 5.24
C ILE A 2 -4.13 10.65 3.92
N GLN A 3 -2.80 10.53 3.99
CA GLN A 3 -1.93 10.55 2.82
C GLN A 3 -1.13 9.25 2.73
N LEU A 4 -1.22 8.60 1.57
CA LEU A 4 -0.30 7.53 1.19
C LEU A 4 0.98 8.18 0.62
N SER A 5 2.12 7.86 1.20
CA SER A 5 3.43 8.31 0.74
C SER A 5 4.22 7.11 0.22
N CYS A 6 5.05 7.33 -0.81
CA CYS A 6 5.92 6.30 -1.35
C CYS A 6 7.35 6.82 -1.51
N ILE A 7 8.32 6.00 -1.14
CA ILE A 7 9.74 6.28 -1.30
C ILE A 7 10.39 5.06 -1.94
N ARG A 8 11.14 5.26 -3.02
CA ARG A 8 11.94 4.19 -3.61
C ARG A 8 13.23 4.02 -2.81
N SER A 9 13.52 2.81 -2.40
CA SER A 9 14.78 2.40 -1.78
C SER A 9 15.40 1.26 -2.57
N SER A 10 16.39 1.58 -3.40
CA SER A 10 17.07 0.62 -4.28
C SER A 10 16.09 -0.21 -5.14
N ASN A 11 15.95 -1.51 -4.82
CA ASN A 11 15.08 -2.46 -5.51
C ASN A 11 13.74 -2.68 -4.78
N SER A 12 13.35 -1.75 -3.91
CA SER A 12 12.11 -1.81 -3.14
C SER A 12 11.40 -0.47 -3.13
N LEU A 13 10.09 -0.52 -2.95
CA LEU A 13 9.23 0.63 -2.73
C LEU A 13 8.70 0.59 -1.30
N VAL A 14 8.99 1.63 -0.53
CA VAL A 14 8.46 1.80 0.82
C VAL A 14 7.18 2.62 0.70
N LEU A 15 6.05 1.99 0.98
CA LEU A 15 4.74 2.63 1.09
C LEU A 15 4.49 2.93 2.56
N SER A 16 4.02 4.14 2.87
CA SER A 16 3.77 4.56 4.24
C SER A 16 2.53 5.44 4.37
N TRP A 17 1.82 5.31 5.48
CA TRP A 17 0.65 6.11 5.79
C TRP A 17 0.44 6.25 7.31
N PRO A 18 -0.34 7.24 7.79
CA PRO A 18 -0.56 7.45 9.21
C PRO A 18 -1.18 6.21 9.90
N ALA A 19 -0.65 5.83 11.06
CA ALA A 19 -1.18 4.73 11.87
C ALA A 19 -2.59 5.01 12.41
N ALA A 20 -2.92 6.29 12.59
CA ALA A 20 -4.25 6.78 12.93
C ALA A 20 -5.33 6.37 11.91
N ALA A 21 -4.95 6.04 10.66
CA ALA A 21 -5.83 5.45 9.67
C ALA A 21 -5.99 3.93 9.92
N SER A 22 -6.49 3.56 11.10
CA SER A 22 -6.64 2.16 11.53
C SER A 22 -7.65 1.39 10.67
N SER A 23 -8.71 2.06 10.20
CA SER A 23 -9.75 1.53 9.32
C SER A 23 -9.33 1.45 7.84
N PHE A 24 -8.09 1.81 7.50
CA PHE A 24 -7.61 1.75 6.12
C PHE A 24 -6.69 0.56 5.89
N VAL A 25 -6.95 -0.14 4.79
CA VAL A 25 -6.11 -1.21 4.28
C VAL A 25 -5.42 -0.77 2.99
N LEU A 26 -4.22 -1.29 2.78
CA LEU A 26 -3.50 -1.12 1.53
C LEU A 26 -4.00 -2.17 0.54
N GLU A 27 -4.47 -1.72 -0.62
CA GLU A 27 -4.81 -2.59 -1.74
C GLU A 27 -3.81 -2.40 -2.88
N SER A 28 -3.61 -3.45 -3.67
CA SER A 28 -2.82 -3.40 -4.88
C SER A 28 -3.57 -3.94 -6.08
N ALA A 29 -3.23 -3.45 -7.27
CA ALA A 29 -3.74 -3.96 -8.55
C ALA A 29 -2.60 -4.05 -9.56
N SER A 30 -2.66 -5.00 -10.49
CA SER A 30 -1.67 -5.14 -11.57
C SER A 30 -1.94 -4.22 -12.76
N ARG A 31 -3.17 -3.72 -12.88
CA ARG A 31 -3.65 -2.88 -13.98
C ARG A 31 -4.68 -1.89 -13.46
N LEU A 32 -4.89 -0.80 -14.19
CA LEU A 32 -5.98 0.15 -13.94
C LEU A 32 -7.06 0.11 -15.03
N THR A 33 -6.82 -0.60 -16.12
CA THR A 33 -7.79 -0.80 -17.21
C THR A 33 -8.80 -1.88 -16.83
N PRO A 34 -10.11 -1.65 -17.01
CA PRO A 34 -11.13 -2.65 -16.71
C PRO A 34 -10.92 -3.98 -17.46
N PRO A 35 -11.23 -5.13 -16.81
CA PRO A 35 -11.66 -5.25 -15.42
C PRO A 35 -10.48 -5.09 -14.44
N THR A 36 -10.65 -4.18 -13.47
CA THR A 36 -9.62 -3.87 -12.46
C THR A 36 -9.94 -4.57 -11.14
N THR A 37 -9.11 -5.55 -10.76
CA THR A 37 -9.22 -6.25 -9.48
C THR A 37 -8.21 -5.68 -8.49
N TRP A 38 -8.71 -5.12 -7.39
CA TRP A 38 -7.89 -4.69 -6.26
C TRP A 38 -7.85 -5.81 -5.22
N THR A 39 -6.66 -6.14 -4.73
CA THR A 39 -6.44 -7.14 -3.70
C THR A 39 -5.74 -6.53 -2.50
N THR A 40 -6.19 -6.88 -1.29
CA THR A 40 -5.56 -6.43 -0.05
C THR A 40 -4.13 -6.95 0.03
N VAL A 41 -3.18 -6.05 0.33
CA VAL A 41 -1.78 -6.40 0.54
C VAL A 41 -1.63 -6.99 1.94
N THR A 42 -1.60 -8.32 2.02
CA THR A 42 -1.37 -9.07 3.28
C THR A 42 0.07 -9.57 3.41
N ASN A 43 0.82 -9.64 2.29
CA ASN A 43 2.20 -10.09 2.26
C ASN A 43 3.07 -9.15 1.39
N PRO A 44 4.06 -8.43 1.97
CA PRO A 44 4.36 -8.38 3.40
C PRO A 44 3.30 -7.58 4.19
N PRO A 45 3.03 -7.95 5.45
CA PRO A 45 2.05 -7.26 6.28
C PRO A 45 2.53 -5.84 6.65
N PRO A 46 1.62 -4.84 6.72
CA PRO A 46 1.98 -3.50 7.18
C PRO A 46 2.59 -3.52 8.58
N GLN A 47 3.78 -2.94 8.72
CA GLN A 47 4.50 -2.81 9.99
C GLN A 47 4.27 -1.42 10.57
N LEU A 48 4.01 -1.33 11.87
CA LEU A 48 3.94 -0.05 12.57
C LEU A 48 5.36 0.42 12.92
N VAL A 49 5.75 1.60 12.46
CA VAL A 49 7.04 2.22 12.74
C VAL A 49 6.81 3.68 13.18
N GLY A 50 6.86 3.92 14.49
CA GLY A 50 6.40 5.17 15.09
C GLY A 50 4.92 5.38 14.82
N ASP A 51 4.54 6.56 14.34
CA ASP A 51 3.15 6.93 14.02
C ASP A 51 2.71 6.55 12.58
N GLN A 52 3.46 5.69 11.90
CA GLN A 52 3.19 5.31 10.52
C GLN A 52 3.16 3.80 10.32
N LYS A 53 2.18 3.32 9.53
CA LYS A 53 2.21 1.98 8.95
C LYS A 53 3.08 2.02 7.70
N ARG A 54 3.95 1.02 7.54
CA ARG A 54 4.86 0.88 6.39
C ARG A 54 4.77 -0.52 5.78
N VAL A 55 4.81 -0.58 4.45
CA VAL A 55 4.95 -1.83 3.68
C VAL A 55 6.12 -1.65 2.73
N ILE A 56 7.02 -2.64 2.71
CA ILE A 56 8.15 -2.66 1.79
C ILE A 56 7.83 -3.67 0.70
N VAL A 57 7.64 -3.20 -0.53
CA VAL A 57 7.34 -4.05 -1.68
C VAL A 57 8.57 -4.16 -2.56
N GLY A 58 8.96 -5.37 -2.95
CA GLY A 58 9.99 -5.56 -3.96
C GLY A 58 9.54 -4.98 -5.30
N LEU A 59 10.42 -4.23 -5.97
CA LEU A 59 10.18 -3.79 -7.34
C LEU A 59 10.33 -5.00 -8.26
N THR A 60 9.34 -5.17 -9.14
CA THR A 60 9.33 -6.20 -10.18
C THR A 60 9.40 -5.53 -11.56
N ASN A 61 9.62 -6.32 -12.61
CA ASN A 61 9.54 -5.84 -14.00
C ASN A 61 8.09 -5.60 -14.48
N SER A 62 7.14 -5.49 -13.55
CA SER A 62 5.71 -5.34 -13.83
C SER A 62 5.12 -4.17 -13.06
N SER A 63 4.20 -3.45 -13.69
CA SER A 63 3.48 -2.36 -13.05
C SER A 63 2.58 -2.89 -11.94
N ARG A 64 2.63 -2.23 -10.79
CA ARG A 64 1.72 -2.47 -9.66
C ARG A 64 1.24 -1.13 -9.12
N PHE A 65 -0.06 -1.03 -8.95
CA PHE A 65 -0.74 0.16 -8.45
C PHE A 65 -1.17 -0.07 -7.01
N PHE A 66 -1.19 1.00 -6.22
CA PHE A 66 -1.51 0.92 -4.79
C PHE A 66 -2.49 2.01 -4.40
N ARG A 67 -3.42 1.68 -3.49
CA ARG A 67 -4.32 2.66 -2.89
C ARG A 67 -4.62 2.30 -1.44
N LEU A 68 -4.95 3.30 -0.64
CA LEU A 68 -5.57 3.08 0.66
C LEU A 68 -7.08 3.02 0.48
N ARG A 69 -7.69 1.97 1.02
CA ARG A 69 -9.14 1.79 1.01
C ARG A 69 -9.62 1.77 2.45
N ALA A 70 -10.56 2.66 2.77
CA ALA A 70 -11.32 2.55 4.01
C ALA A 70 -12.13 1.24 3.96
N GLN A 71 -11.91 0.36 4.94
CA GLN A 71 -12.85 -0.70 5.24
C GLN A 71 -14.09 -0.04 5.85
N GLY A 72 -15.27 -0.45 5.37
CA GLY A 72 -16.52 -0.03 5.99
C GLY A 72 -16.58 -0.49 7.46
N PRO A 73 -17.51 0.08 8.25
CA PRO A 73 -17.81 -0.44 9.57
C PRO A 73 -18.27 -1.91 9.52
#